data_AF-A0A821T3T1-F1
#
_entry.id   AF-A0A821T3T1-F1
#
_cell.length_a   1.000
_cell.length_b   1.000
_cell.length_c   1.000
_cell.angle_alpha   90.00
_cell.angle_beta   90.00
_cell.angle_gamma   90.00
#
_symmetry.space_group_name_H-M   'P 1'
#
loop_
_entity.id
_entity.type
_entity.pdbx_description
1 polymer ?
#
loop_
_entity_poly.entity_id
_entity_poly.type
_entity_poly.pdbx_seq_one_letter_code
_entity_poly.pdbx_strand_id
1 'polypeptide(L)'
;MDVDLQPLPAISYTTIGGIIDLYLFTGPTAQDVIQQYWDVIGKPAMPPYWSLGFHLCRWGYNNIDNLRTVIQRMRDAEFPYDVQWTDIDAMKSNLDFTYDPTNFNGLPDLVRSLQSEGLTVFPDFTNTSTIEWWTNIAAAFHDIIPFDGIWNDKNEPLNGVDGSIDGCTNNSLDKPPFVPNESLRFPNDNKTLGVDQQFLIGRAILVSPNLVSQTTTVHAYIPQDVWYEFPSGVKVKAVGVFTDLYAPLEKINVHVRGGFIIPMQIPGSNLMISRGNPFTLLIAQSASENATGNLFWDDGDTIGE
;
A
#
# COMPACT_ATOMS: atom_id res chain seq x y z
N MET A 1 0.99 -18.26 14.52
CA MET A 1 2.29 -18.54 15.16
C MET A 1 2.65 -17.34 16.00
N ASP A 2 3.49 -17.52 17.02
CA ASP A 2 4.06 -16.43 17.80
C ASP A 2 5.56 -16.28 17.54
N VAL A 3 6.03 -15.04 17.67
CA VAL A 3 7.42 -14.66 17.57
C VAL A 3 7.78 -13.88 18.83
N ASP A 4 8.54 -14.52 19.72
CA ASP A 4 9.00 -13.91 20.96
C ASP A 4 10.42 -13.41 20.81
N LEU A 5 10.66 -12.19 21.27
CA LEU A 5 11.96 -11.57 21.25
C LEU A 5 12.45 -11.37 22.67
N GLN A 6 13.69 -11.77 22.90
CA GLN A 6 14.25 -11.85 24.25
C GLN A 6 15.11 -10.60 24.56
N PRO A 7 15.44 -10.32 25.83
CA PRO A 7 16.40 -9.27 26.17
C PRO A 7 17.82 -9.52 25.65
N LEU A 8 18.17 -10.78 25.38
CA LEU A 8 19.32 -11.15 24.54
C LEU A 8 18.92 -11.01 23.07
N PRO A 9 19.84 -10.76 22.11
CA PRO A 9 19.54 -10.70 20.68
C PRO A 9 19.21 -12.11 20.15
N ALA A 10 18.07 -12.63 20.57
CA ALA A 10 17.56 -13.96 20.31
C ALA A 10 16.06 -13.84 20.01
N ILE A 11 15.64 -14.63 19.04
CA ILE A 11 14.27 -14.72 18.54
C ILE A 11 13.81 -16.17 18.70
N SER A 12 12.61 -16.37 19.22
CA SER A 12 11.97 -17.67 19.39
C SER A 12 10.72 -17.73 18.52
N TYR A 13 10.59 -18.79 17.72
CA TYR A 13 9.40 -19.05 16.91
C TYR A 13 8.57 -20.18 17.55
N THR A 14 7.29 -19.91 17.77
CA THR A 14 6.34 -20.89 18.32
C THR A 14 5.20 -21.09 17.31
N THR A 15 5.12 -22.29 16.72
CA THR A 15 4.04 -22.67 15.79
C THR A 15 3.22 -23.84 16.34
N ILE A 16 1.92 -23.88 16.01
CA ILE A 16 0.97 -24.90 16.45
C ILE A 16 0.80 -26.04 15.42
N GLY A 17 1.54 -26.01 14.32
CA GLY A 17 1.48 -27.02 13.26
C GLY A 17 2.47 -26.75 12.12
N GLY A 18 2.45 -27.63 11.11
CA GLY A 18 3.33 -27.55 9.93
C GLY A 18 4.74 -28.09 10.18
N ILE A 19 5.70 -27.56 9.42
CA ILE A 19 7.13 -27.84 9.55
C ILE A 19 7.90 -26.54 9.82
N ILE A 20 9.12 -26.67 10.33
CA ILE A 20 10.07 -25.56 10.39
C ILE A 20 10.90 -25.61 9.11
N ASP A 21 10.51 -24.81 8.12
CA ASP A 21 11.28 -24.57 6.89
C ASP A 21 11.92 -23.18 6.97
N LEU A 22 13.25 -23.10 7.06
CA LEU A 22 13.98 -21.88 7.37
C LEU A 22 14.94 -21.51 6.23
N TYR A 23 14.87 -20.24 5.83
CA TYR A 23 15.78 -19.63 4.87
C TYR A 23 16.62 -18.57 5.60
N LEU A 24 17.94 -18.62 5.40
CA LEU A 24 18.87 -17.63 5.91
C LEU A 24 19.48 -16.86 4.74
N PHE A 25 19.23 -15.56 4.71
CA PHE A 25 19.74 -14.65 3.69
C PHE A 25 20.86 -13.80 4.25
N THR A 26 21.98 -13.69 3.54
CA THR A 26 23.16 -12.96 4.00
C THR A 26 23.65 -12.00 2.94
N GLY A 27 23.94 -10.76 3.29
CA GLY A 27 24.46 -9.77 2.35
C GLY A 27 25.24 -8.66 3.05
N PRO A 28 26.15 -7.97 2.34
CA PRO A 28 26.93 -6.88 2.92
C PRO A 28 26.07 -5.66 3.26
N THR A 29 24.86 -5.53 2.68
CA THR A 29 23.89 -4.49 3.00
C THR A 29 22.49 -5.06 3.27
N ALA A 30 21.63 -4.30 3.97
CA ALA A 30 20.23 -4.69 4.19
C ALA A 30 19.46 -4.87 2.87
N GLN A 31 19.79 -4.10 1.83
CA GLN A 31 19.17 -4.23 0.51
C GLN A 31 19.47 -5.58 -0.14
N ASP A 32 20.69 -6.10 0.03
CA ASP A 32 21.08 -7.40 -0.52
C ASP A 32 20.31 -8.56 0.15
N VAL A 33 19.97 -8.41 1.43
CA VAL A 33 19.15 -9.38 2.17
C VAL A 33 17.71 -9.36 1.66
N ILE A 34 17.12 -8.17 1.47
CA ILE A 34 15.77 -8.00 0.91
C ILE A 34 15.69 -8.56 -0.52
N GLN A 35 16.71 -8.31 -1.35
CA GLN A 35 16.75 -8.82 -2.72
C GLN A 35 16.75 -10.35 -2.77
N GLN A 36 17.57 -11.00 -1.93
CA GLN A 36 17.60 -12.46 -1.83
C GLN A 36 16.27 -13.04 -1.33
N TYR A 37 15.62 -12.36 -0.38
CA TYR A 37 14.28 -12.75 0.07
C TYR A 37 13.28 -12.75 -1.09
N TRP A 38 13.23 -11.70 -1.90
CA TRP A 38 12.37 -11.63 -3.09
C TRP A 38 12.72 -12.64 -4.18
N ASP A 39 13.99 -13.01 -4.33
CA ASP A 39 14.37 -14.06 -5.29
C ASP A 39 13.82 -15.45 -4.90
N VAL A 40 13.48 -15.66 -3.62
CA VAL A 40 12.83 -16.89 -3.14
C VAL A 40 11.30 -16.79 -3.16
N ILE A 41 10.73 -15.71 -2.64
CA ILE A 41 9.26 -15.60 -2.48
C ILE A 41 8.53 -15.02 -3.70
N GLY A 42 9.27 -14.54 -4.70
CA GLY A 42 8.74 -13.81 -5.84
C GLY A 42 8.92 -12.29 -5.68
N LYS A 43 9.22 -11.63 -6.79
CA LYS A 43 9.39 -10.18 -6.83
C LYS A 43 8.01 -9.48 -6.87
N PRO A 44 7.89 -8.27 -6.33
CA PRO A 44 6.68 -7.47 -6.48
C PRO A 44 6.30 -7.30 -7.96
N ALA A 45 5.00 -7.34 -8.26
CA ALA A 45 4.51 -7.01 -9.59
C ALA A 45 4.78 -5.53 -9.92
N MET A 46 5.10 -5.23 -11.18
CA MET A 46 5.23 -3.84 -11.63
C MET A 46 3.83 -3.21 -11.69
N PRO A 47 3.58 -2.12 -10.95
CA PRO A 47 2.27 -1.48 -10.95
C PRO A 47 2.02 -0.73 -12.27
N PRO A 48 0.78 -0.67 -12.77
CA PRO A 48 0.45 0.24 -13.86
C PRO A 48 0.64 1.68 -13.39
N TYR A 49 1.14 2.55 -14.27
CA TYR A 49 1.63 3.87 -13.92
C TYR A 49 0.56 4.74 -13.24
N TRP A 50 -0.71 4.64 -13.67
CA TRP A 50 -1.84 5.37 -13.09
C TRP A 50 -2.05 5.07 -11.60
N SER A 51 -1.67 3.88 -11.13
CA SER A 51 -1.82 3.46 -9.72
C SER A 51 -0.81 4.12 -8.78
N LEU A 52 0.17 4.87 -9.32
CA LEU A 52 1.08 5.71 -8.54
C LEU A 52 0.49 7.12 -8.29
N GLY A 53 -0.66 7.42 -8.89
CA GLY A 53 -1.35 8.70 -8.75
C GLY A 53 -2.00 8.86 -7.37
N PHE A 54 -2.78 9.93 -7.20
CA PHE A 54 -3.58 10.07 -5.98
C PHE A 54 -4.89 9.30 -6.08
N HIS A 55 -5.19 8.50 -5.06
CA HIS A 55 -6.43 7.74 -4.94
C HIS A 55 -7.34 8.38 -3.89
N LEU A 56 -8.62 8.56 -4.23
CA LEU A 56 -9.63 9.05 -3.30
C LEU A 56 -10.64 7.94 -3.00
N CYS A 57 -10.89 7.71 -1.72
CA CYS A 57 -11.83 6.70 -1.25
C CYS A 57 -12.59 7.20 -0.02
N ARG A 58 -13.77 6.65 0.21
CA ARG A 58 -14.52 6.76 1.45
C ARG A 58 -15.57 5.64 1.51
N TRP A 59 -15.69 5.02 2.68
CA TRP A 59 -16.89 4.27 3.03
C TRP A 59 -18.07 5.22 3.30
N GLY A 60 -19.16 5.09 2.53
CA GLY A 60 -20.39 5.83 2.78
C GLY A 60 -20.46 7.16 2.02
N TYR A 61 -20.25 7.12 0.70
CA TYR A 61 -20.76 8.19 -0.18
C TYR A 61 -22.30 8.15 -0.25
N ASN A 62 -22.89 6.96 -0.10
CA ASN A 62 -24.32 6.63 -0.03
C ASN A 62 -25.09 6.74 -1.36
N ASN A 63 -24.67 7.60 -2.28
CA ASN A 63 -25.27 7.70 -3.61
C ASN A 63 -24.33 8.39 -4.62
N ILE A 64 -24.69 8.28 -5.90
CA ILE A 64 -23.90 8.81 -7.02
C ILE A 64 -23.79 10.34 -7.04
N ASP A 65 -24.77 11.09 -6.52
CA ASP A 65 -24.73 12.55 -6.54
C ASP A 65 -23.76 13.10 -5.49
N ASN A 66 -23.67 12.45 -4.32
CA ASN A 66 -22.64 12.75 -3.33
C ASN A 66 -21.24 12.44 -3.87
N LEU A 67 -21.06 11.29 -4.52
CA LEU A 67 -19.80 10.91 -5.16
C LEU A 67 -19.40 11.95 -6.21
N ARG A 68 -20.31 12.29 -7.14
CA ARG A 68 -20.09 13.34 -8.15
C ARG A 68 -19.75 14.68 -7.54
N THR A 69 -20.41 15.07 -6.45
CA THR A 69 -20.13 16.33 -5.75
C THR A 69 -18.70 16.36 -5.21
N VAL A 70 -18.22 15.25 -4.64
CA VAL A 70 -16.84 15.15 -4.15
C VAL A 70 -15.84 15.19 -5.30
N ILE A 71 -16.06 14.41 -6.36
CA ILE A 71 -15.22 14.42 -7.57
C ILE A 71 -15.14 15.82 -8.16
N GLN A 72 -16.29 16.51 -8.29
CA GLN A 72 -16.35 17.84 -8.87
C GLN A 72 -15.57 18.84 -8.01
N ARG A 73 -15.66 18.78 -6.68
CA ARG A 73 -14.87 19.65 -5.79
C ARG A 73 -13.36 19.43 -5.93
N MET A 74 -12.90 18.20 -6.10
CA MET A 74 -11.49 17.91 -6.34
C MET A 74 -11.01 18.50 -7.67
N ARG A 75 -11.84 18.40 -8.71
CA ARG A 75 -11.57 18.97 -10.04
C ARG A 75 -11.58 20.50 -10.01
N ASP A 76 -12.56 21.11 -9.34
CA ASP A 76 -12.67 22.56 -9.18
C ASP A 76 -11.49 23.15 -8.39
N ALA A 77 -10.91 22.36 -7.49
CA ALA A 77 -9.71 22.70 -6.75
C ALA A 77 -8.41 22.43 -7.53
N GLU A 78 -8.50 21.95 -8.78
CA GLU A 78 -7.37 21.54 -9.62
C GLU A 78 -6.43 20.55 -8.92
N PHE A 79 -6.98 19.70 -8.04
CA PHE A 79 -6.19 18.74 -7.28
C PHE A 79 -5.77 17.56 -8.18
N PRO A 80 -4.47 17.20 -8.24
CA PRO A 80 -4.02 16.04 -9.00
C PRO A 80 -4.66 14.75 -8.48
N TYR A 81 -5.40 14.07 -9.34
CA TYR A 81 -6.32 13.01 -8.91
C TYR A 81 -6.56 11.99 -10.03
N ASP A 82 -6.17 10.74 -9.79
CA ASP A 82 -6.19 9.66 -10.79
C ASP A 82 -7.34 8.67 -10.56
N VAL A 83 -7.56 8.22 -9.32
CA VAL A 83 -8.39 7.03 -9.07
C VAL A 83 -9.49 7.30 -8.04
N GLN A 84 -10.75 7.14 -8.46
CA GLN A 84 -11.90 7.10 -7.56
C GLN A 84 -12.20 5.67 -7.15
N TRP A 85 -12.11 5.39 -5.85
CA TRP A 85 -12.67 4.15 -5.31
C TRP A 85 -14.12 4.34 -4.88
N THR A 86 -14.95 3.34 -5.13
CA THR A 86 -16.28 3.22 -4.53
C THR A 86 -16.28 2.03 -3.58
N ASP A 87 -16.78 2.24 -2.37
CA ASP A 87 -16.89 1.19 -1.35
C ASP A 87 -18.23 0.42 -1.53
N ILE A 88 -18.54 -0.48 -0.60
CA ILE A 88 -19.70 -1.38 -0.63
C ILE A 88 -21.05 -0.66 -0.80
N ASP A 89 -21.14 0.65 -0.52
CA ASP A 89 -22.35 1.45 -0.74
C ASP A 89 -22.72 1.65 -2.22
N ALA A 90 -21.79 1.38 -3.15
CA ALA A 90 -22.11 1.29 -4.58
C ALA A 90 -22.83 -0.02 -4.96
N MET A 91 -22.74 -1.04 -4.10
CA MET A 91 -23.33 -2.35 -4.34
C MET A 91 -24.78 -2.40 -3.87
N LYS A 92 -25.60 -3.20 -4.54
CA LYS A 92 -26.96 -3.46 -4.07
C LYS A 92 -26.91 -4.32 -2.82
N SER A 93 -27.27 -3.75 -1.67
CA SER A 93 -27.28 -4.47 -0.38
C SER A 93 -25.91 -5.04 0.02
N ASN A 94 -24.82 -4.37 -0.37
CA ASN A 94 -23.43 -4.81 -0.12
C ASN A 94 -23.10 -6.19 -0.74
N LEU A 95 -23.69 -6.49 -1.89
CA LEU A 95 -23.52 -7.76 -2.59
C LEU A 95 -22.63 -7.61 -3.82
N ASP A 96 -21.61 -8.45 -3.87
CA ASP A 96 -20.72 -8.58 -5.01
C ASP A 96 -21.47 -9.05 -6.28
N PHE A 97 -21.06 -8.54 -7.45
CA PHE A 97 -21.35 -9.06 -8.80
C PHE A 97 -22.78 -9.57 -9.07
N THR A 98 -23.82 -8.76 -8.89
CA THR A 98 -25.19 -9.17 -9.24
C THR A 98 -25.40 -9.30 -10.77
N TYR A 99 -26.30 -10.16 -11.31
CA TYR A 99 -26.08 -11.57 -11.78
C TYR A 99 -26.92 -11.83 -13.09
N ASP A 100 -26.76 -13.00 -13.76
CA ASP A 100 -27.40 -13.43 -15.05
C ASP A 100 -28.94 -13.67 -14.96
N PRO A 101 -29.78 -12.85 -15.62
CA PRO A 101 -31.23 -12.94 -15.52
C PRO A 101 -31.88 -14.09 -16.33
N THR A 102 -31.13 -14.80 -17.18
CA THR A 102 -31.71 -15.78 -18.13
C THR A 102 -31.66 -17.20 -17.57
N ASN A 103 -30.50 -17.65 -17.09
CA ASN A 103 -30.32 -19.01 -16.57
C ASN A 103 -30.67 -19.13 -15.08
N PHE A 104 -30.67 -18.00 -14.37
CA PHE A 104 -30.85 -17.94 -12.92
C PHE A 104 -32.06 -17.08 -12.53
N ASN A 105 -33.11 -17.10 -13.36
CA ASN A 105 -34.37 -16.41 -13.05
C ASN A 105 -34.95 -16.93 -11.72
N GLY A 106 -34.89 -16.10 -10.68
CA GLY A 106 -35.26 -16.44 -9.29
C GLY A 106 -34.10 -16.53 -8.30
N LEU A 107 -32.83 -16.52 -8.76
CA LEU A 107 -31.66 -16.46 -7.89
C LEU A 107 -31.67 -15.24 -6.96
N PRO A 108 -32.14 -14.05 -7.35
CA PRO A 108 -32.26 -12.92 -6.43
C PRO A 108 -33.26 -13.17 -5.34
N ASP A 109 -34.30 -13.97 -5.58
CA ASP A 109 -35.29 -14.29 -4.54
C ASP A 109 -34.75 -15.36 -3.58
N LEU A 110 -33.98 -16.33 -4.08
CA LEU A 110 -33.25 -17.30 -3.26
C LEU A 110 -32.12 -16.65 -2.46
N VAL A 111 -31.35 -15.77 -3.10
CA VAL A 111 -30.29 -14.98 -2.49
C VAL A 111 -30.91 -13.99 -1.49
N ARG A 112 -32.01 -13.31 -1.83
CA ARG A 112 -32.79 -12.49 -0.87
C ARG A 112 -33.35 -13.30 0.30
N SER A 113 -33.76 -14.57 0.10
CA SER A 113 -34.24 -15.40 1.22
C SER A 113 -33.10 -15.79 2.16
N LEU A 114 -31.96 -16.21 1.62
CA LEU A 114 -30.75 -16.53 2.40
C LEU A 114 -30.14 -15.28 3.06
N GLN A 115 -30.25 -14.12 2.41
CA GLN A 115 -29.81 -12.82 2.94
C GLN A 115 -30.78 -12.22 3.94
N SER A 116 -32.07 -12.55 3.86
CA SER A 116 -33.04 -12.19 4.91
C SER A 116 -32.72 -12.90 6.22
N GLU A 117 -31.88 -13.93 6.18
CA GLU A 117 -31.27 -14.62 7.33
C GLU A 117 -29.84 -14.13 7.64
N GLY A 118 -29.27 -13.22 6.82
CA GLY A 118 -27.95 -12.61 7.04
C GLY A 118 -26.73 -13.49 6.71
N LEU A 119 -26.90 -14.52 5.87
CA LEU A 119 -25.87 -15.54 5.65
C LEU A 119 -24.97 -15.26 4.44
N THR A 120 -23.66 -15.50 4.59
CA THR A 120 -22.64 -15.49 3.52
C THR A 120 -21.92 -16.84 3.43
N VAL A 121 -21.37 -17.16 2.26
CA VAL A 121 -20.47 -18.31 2.04
C VAL A 121 -19.10 -17.81 1.57
N PHE A 122 -18.04 -18.56 1.84
CA PHE A 122 -16.66 -18.16 1.51
C PHE A 122 -16.12 -18.98 0.32
N PRO A 123 -15.72 -18.34 -0.79
CA PRO A 123 -15.10 -19.04 -1.91
C PRO A 123 -13.75 -19.66 -1.53
N ASP A 124 -13.51 -20.90 -1.96
CA ASP A 124 -12.21 -21.57 -1.81
C ASP A 124 -11.29 -21.22 -2.97
N PHE A 125 -10.47 -20.18 -2.82
CA PHE A 125 -9.51 -19.74 -3.84
C PHE A 125 -8.31 -20.69 -4.04
N THR A 126 -8.19 -21.77 -3.27
CA THR A 126 -7.17 -22.81 -3.53
C THR A 126 -7.61 -23.77 -4.64
N ASN A 127 -8.92 -23.79 -4.95
CA ASN A 127 -9.49 -24.58 -6.03
C ASN A 127 -9.49 -23.81 -7.36
N THR A 128 -8.93 -24.42 -8.40
CA THR A 128 -8.85 -23.82 -9.76
C THR A 128 -10.22 -23.46 -10.33
N SER A 129 -11.27 -24.25 -10.04
CA SER A 129 -12.62 -23.94 -10.50
C SER A 129 -13.21 -22.69 -9.85
N THR A 130 -12.79 -22.35 -8.62
CA THR A 130 -13.18 -21.09 -7.97
C THR A 130 -12.50 -19.91 -8.64
N ILE A 131 -11.24 -20.06 -9.05
CA ILE A 131 -10.50 -19.02 -9.79
C ILE A 131 -11.22 -18.75 -11.13
N GLU A 132 -11.56 -19.80 -11.88
CA GLU A 132 -12.32 -19.68 -13.13
C GLU A 132 -13.69 -19.00 -12.91
N TRP A 133 -14.43 -19.42 -11.89
CA TRP A 133 -15.70 -18.80 -11.53
C TRP A 133 -15.53 -17.30 -11.20
N TRP A 134 -14.56 -16.94 -10.37
CA TRP A 134 -14.26 -15.56 -9.99
C TRP A 134 -13.89 -14.70 -11.20
N THR A 135 -13.03 -15.21 -12.07
CA THR A 135 -12.64 -14.51 -13.32
C THR A 135 -13.86 -14.26 -14.22
N ASN A 136 -14.73 -15.26 -14.38
CA ASN A 136 -15.91 -15.13 -15.23
C ASN A 136 -16.93 -14.11 -14.69
N ILE A 137 -17.18 -14.09 -13.38
CA ILE A 137 -18.12 -13.12 -12.80
C ILE A 137 -17.54 -11.69 -12.82
N ALA A 138 -16.24 -11.53 -12.59
CA ALA A 138 -15.57 -10.24 -12.66
C ALA A 138 -15.60 -9.70 -14.09
N ALA A 139 -15.33 -10.55 -15.09
CA ALA A 139 -15.42 -10.19 -16.51
C ALA A 139 -16.84 -9.79 -16.91
N ALA A 140 -17.85 -10.57 -16.52
CA ALA A 140 -19.25 -10.25 -16.80
C ALA A 140 -19.71 -8.94 -16.13
N PHE A 141 -19.19 -8.63 -14.94
CA PHE A 141 -19.50 -7.37 -14.28
C PHE A 141 -18.75 -6.18 -14.90
N HIS A 142 -17.53 -6.40 -15.39
CA HIS A 142 -16.77 -5.40 -16.13
C HIS A 142 -17.50 -4.95 -17.40
N ASP A 143 -18.24 -5.85 -18.07
CA ASP A 143 -19.11 -5.51 -19.21
C ASP A 143 -20.28 -4.57 -18.83
N ILE A 144 -20.67 -4.54 -17.54
CA ILE A 144 -21.71 -3.65 -17.01
C ILE A 144 -21.10 -2.34 -16.49
N ILE A 145 -20.03 -2.45 -15.71
CA ILE A 145 -19.29 -1.33 -15.13
C ILE A 145 -17.82 -1.52 -15.48
N PRO A 146 -17.26 -0.75 -16.42
CA PRO A 146 -15.88 -0.91 -16.85
C PRO A 146 -14.93 -0.33 -15.79
N PHE A 147 -14.67 -1.08 -14.73
CA PHE A 147 -13.75 -0.70 -13.66
C PHE A 147 -12.29 -0.97 -14.07
N ASP A 148 -11.38 -0.08 -13.68
CA ASP A 148 -9.96 -0.18 -14.04
C ASP A 148 -9.13 -1.02 -13.04
N GLY A 149 -9.67 -1.34 -11.86
CA GLY A 149 -9.01 -2.13 -10.84
C GLY A 149 -9.97 -2.68 -9.79
N ILE A 150 -9.53 -3.71 -9.08
CA ILE A 150 -10.30 -4.39 -8.02
C ILE A 150 -9.57 -4.22 -6.70
N TRP A 151 -10.29 -3.75 -5.67
CA TRP A 151 -9.83 -3.77 -4.29
C TRP A 151 -10.48 -4.95 -3.56
N ASN A 152 -9.67 -5.94 -3.19
CA ASN A 152 -10.11 -7.07 -2.38
C ASN A 152 -9.93 -6.73 -0.88
N ASP A 153 -11.03 -6.63 -0.13
CA ASP A 153 -11.05 -6.43 1.32
C ASP A 153 -11.63 -7.68 2.02
N LYS A 154 -11.49 -7.76 3.35
CA LYS A 154 -12.06 -8.82 4.22
C LYS A 154 -11.57 -10.24 3.94
N ASN A 155 -10.36 -10.37 3.41
CA ASN A 155 -9.79 -11.62 2.91
C ASN A 155 -8.81 -12.29 3.90
N GLU A 156 -8.86 -11.94 5.18
CA GLU A 156 -8.17 -12.69 6.25
C GLU A 156 -8.51 -14.19 6.30
N PRO A 157 -9.77 -14.66 6.10
CA PRO A 157 -11.06 -13.99 5.82
C PRO A 157 -11.81 -13.47 7.06
N LEU A 158 -12.39 -12.26 6.99
CA LEU A 158 -13.22 -11.72 8.06
C LEU A 158 -14.59 -12.40 8.09
N ASN A 159 -15.02 -12.83 9.28
CA ASN A 159 -16.37 -13.31 9.52
C ASN A 159 -17.06 -12.44 10.60
N GLY A 160 -18.36 -12.18 10.43
CA GLY A 160 -19.16 -11.44 11.40
C GLY A 160 -19.50 -12.23 12.67
N VAL A 161 -19.18 -13.52 12.69
CA VAL A 161 -19.32 -14.45 13.82
C VAL A 161 -18.04 -15.27 14.01
N ASP A 162 -17.81 -15.77 15.22
CA ASP A 162 -16.68 -16.66 15.51
C ASP A 162 -16.93 -18.05 14.89
N GLY A 163 -16.15 -18.39 13.87
CA GLY A 163 -16.25 -19.67 13.17
C GLY A 163 -17.38 -19.71 12.15
N SER A 164 -18.57 -20.14 12.57
CA SER A 164 -19.76 -20.29 11.71
C SER A 164 -21.03 -19.87 12.46
N ILE A 165 -22.18 -19.87 11.78
CA ILE A 165 -23.48 -19.62 12.42
C ILE A 165 -23.84 -20.64 13.51
N ASP A 166 -23.25 -21.84 13.44
CA ASP A 166 -23.40 -22.91 14.44
C ASP A 166 -22.23 -22.91 15.45
N GLY A 167 -21.32 -21.92 15.37
CA GLY A 167 -20.09 -21.84 16.16
C GLY A 167 -18.99 -22.79 15.66
N CYS A 168 -18.06 -23.12 16.56
CA CYS A 168 -16.97 -24.07 16.31
C CYS A 168 -17.16 -25.37 17.09
N THR A 169 -16.59 -26.45 16.58
CA THR A 169 -16.64 -27.74 17.29
C THR A 169 -15.64 -27.77 18.44
N ASN A 170 -15.87 -28.64 19.44
CA ASN A 170 -14.95 -28.79 20.57
C ASN A 170 -13.84 -29.80 20.24
N ASN A 171 -12.93 -29.45 19.34
CA ASN A 171 -11.81 -30.29 18.93
C ASN A 171 -10.46 -29.56 19.08
N SER A 172 -9.36 -30.27 18.86
CA SER A 172 -8.00 -29.73 19.03
C SER A 172 -7.56 -28.71 17.98
N LEU A 173 -8.27 -28.62 16.85
CA LEU A 173 -8.04 -27.61 15.80
C LEU A 173 -8.73 -26.29 16.17
N ASP A 174 -9.99 -26.35 16.57
CA ASP A 174 -10.81 -25.18 16.95
C ASP A 174 -10.44 -24.64 18.34
N LYS A 175 -9.84 -25.48 19.19
CA LYS A 175 -9.34 -25.11 20.52
C LYS A 175 -7.92 -25.61 20.71
N PRO A 176 -6.94 -24.97 20.04
CA PRO A 176 -5.56 -25.39 20.15
C PRO A 176 -5.05 -25.14 21.58
N PRO A 177 -4.06 -25.92 22.04
CA PRO A 177 -3.47 -25.75 23.37
C PRO A 177 -2.73 -24.41 23.56
N PHE A 178 -2.50 -23.68 22.47
CA PHE A 178 -1.83 -22.39 22.45
C PHE A 178 -2.52 -21.46 21.45
N VAL A 179 -2.84 -20.24 21.88
CA VAL A 179 -3.38 -19.16 21.02
C VAL A 179 -2.33 -18.05 20.97
N PRO A 180 -1.86 -17.67 19.78
CA PRO A 180 -0.90 -16.59 19.58
C PRO A 180 -1.36 -15.25 20.18
N ASN A 181 -0.46 -14.47 20.79
CA ASN A 181 -0.78 -13.15 21.35
C ASN A 181 0.07 -12.05 20.68
N GLU A 182 -0.59 -11.03 20.12
CA GLU A 182 0.09 -9.99 19.34
C GLU A 182 0.70 -8.89 20.22
N SER A 183 2.03 -8.80 20.28
CA SER A 183 2.71 -7.52 20.49
C SER A 183 4.17 -7.57 20.02
N LEU A 184 4.58 -6.62 19.18
CA LEU A 184 5.96 -6.50 18.68
C LEU A 184 6.44 -5.04 18.78
N ARG A 185 7.61 -4.82 19.39
CA ARG A 185 8.43 -3.58 19.32
C ARG A 185 9.90 -3.93 19.50
N PHE A 186 10.79 -3.36 18.67
CA PHE A 186 12.25 -3.51 18.78
C PHE A 186 12.99 -2.22 18.44
N PRO A 187 14.10 -1.93 19.14
CA PRO A 187 15.23 -1.20 18.58
C PRO A 187 16.54 -2.01 18.66
N ASN A 188 17.53 -1.68 17.82
CA ASN A 188 18.95 -1.50 18.25
C ASN A 188 19.94 -1.19 17.10
N ASP A 189 20.05 0.11 16.77
CA ASP A 189 21.27 0.84 16.35
C ASP A 189 21.00 2.32 16.65
N ASN A 190 21.99 2.98 17.25
CA ASN A 190 21.74 3.92 18.33
C ASN A 190 21.35 5.33 17.87
N LYS A 191 21.28 5.61 16.56
CA LYS A 191 20.80 6.92 16.06
C LYS A 191 19.90 6.87 14.83
N THR A 192 20.00 5.84 13.98
CA THR A 192 19.17 5.71 12.76
C THR A 192 18.21 4.52 12.77
N LEU A 193 18.48 3.42 13.49
CA LEU A 193 17.50 2.32 13.56
C LEU A 193 16.29 2.64 14.45
N GLY A 194 16.35 3.72 15.22
CA GLY A 194 15.17 4.27 15.90
C GLY A 194 14.44 5.36 15.11
N VAL A 195 14.91 5.72 13.90
CA VAL A 195 14.24 6.73 13.08
C VAL A 195 13.16 6.04 12.26
N ASP A 196 11.93 6.10 12.76
CA ASP A 196 10.72 5.55 12.13
C ASP A 196 9.72 6.65 11.72
N GLN A 197 10.03 7.92 12.03
CA GLN A 197 9.22 9.11 11.69
C GLN A 197 9.69 9.82 10.42
N GLN A 198 10.68 9.25 9.72
CA GLN A 198 11.20 9.74 8.44
C GLN A 198 11.41 8.54 7.51
N PHE A 199 11.37 8.79 6.20
CA PHE A 199 11.62 7.74 5.22
C PHE A 199 12.33 8.28 3.99
N LEU A 200 12.97 7.37 3.25
CA LEU A 200 13.54 7.65 1.94
C LEU A 200 12.63 7.11 0.85
N ILE A 201 12.41 7.91 -0.21
CA ILE A 201 11.94 7.39 -1.49
C ILE A 201 13.18 6.99 -2.29
N GLY A 202 13.37 5.69 -2.45
CA GLY A 202 14.60 5.12 -2.99
C GLY A 202 15.81 5.53 -2.14
N ARG A 203 16.83 6.12 -2.78
CA ARG A 203 18.09 6.51 -2.12
C ARG A 203 18.30 8.03 -2.04
N ALA A 204 17.41 8.81 -2.67
CA ALA A 204 17.69 10.18 -3.04
C ALA A 204 16.78 11.22 -2.38
N ILE A 205 15.56 10.86 -1.95
CA ILE A 205 14.59 11.82 -1.42
C ILE A 205 14.29 11.44 0.03
N LEU A 206 14.64 12.32 0.98
CA LEU A 206 14.31 12.20 2.39
C LEU A 206 13.06 13.02 2.71
N VAL A 207 12.05 12.36 3.28
CA VAL A 207 10.80 13.00 3.71
C VAL A 207 10.74 13.00 5.24
N SER A 208 10.54 14.17 5.82
CA SER A 208 10.40 14.39 7.26
C SER A 208 9.05 15.03 7.58
N PRO A 209 7.98 14.22 7.69
CA PRO A 209 6.63 14.72 7.98
C PRO A 209 6.51 15.27 9.40
N ASN A 210 5.55 16.19 9.61
CA ASN A 210 5.11 16.55 10.94
C ASN A 210 4.02 15.60 11.41
N LEU A 211 4.32 14.83 12.46
CA LEU A 211 3.42 13.81 13.02
C LEU A 211 2.83 14.24 14.37
N VAL A 212 3.14 15.45 14.86
CA VAL A 212 2.69 15.95 16.16
C VAL A 212 1.73 17.11 15.98
N SER A 213 0.50 16.93 16.47
CA SER A 213 -0.56 17.93 16.38
C SER A 213 -0.15 19.27 16.98
N GLN A 214 -0.57 20.36 16.32
CA GLN A 214 -0.37 21.74 16.76
C GLN A 214 1.10 22.19 16.92
N THR A 215 2.03 21.54 16.20
CA THR A 215 3.44 21.95 16.16
C THR A 215 3.79 22.58 14.81
N THR A 216 4.82 23.43 14.79
CA THR A 216 5.38 24.03 13.56
C THR A 216 6.84 23.64 13.35
N THR A 217 7.31 22.63 14.09
CA THR A 217 8.69 22.15 14.07
C THR A 217 8.73 20.64 14.10
N VAL A 218 9.60 20.04 13.28
CA VAL A 218 9.85 18.60 13.26
C VAL A 218 11.27 18.34 13.73
N HIS A 219 11.42 17.52 14.76
CA HIS A 219 12.73 17.06 15.22
C HIS A 219 13.18 15.89 14.35
N ALA A 220 14.01 16.16 13.35
CA ALA A 220 14.38 15.19 12.32
C ALA A 220 15.88 14.93 12.29
N TYR A 221 16.27 13.68 12.06
CA TYR A 221 17.65 13.30 11.78
C TYR A 221 17.99 13.57 10.30
N ILE A 222 19.01 14.38 10.04
CA ILE A 222 19.56 14.54 8.68
C ILE A 222 20.87 13.75 8.60
N PRO A 223 20.91 12.64 7.83
CA PRO A 223 22.11 11.81 7.70
C PRO A 223 23.31 12.61 7.19
N GLN A 224 24.51 12.17 7.56
CA GLN A 224 25.75 12.80 7.12
C GLN A 224 25.92 12.62 5.61
N ASP A 225 25.57 13.65 4.84
CA ASP A 225 25.81 13.78 3.40
C ASP A 225 25.57 15.23 2.97
N VAL A 226 25.68 15.51 1.67
CA VAL A 226 25.14 16.73 1.06
C VAL A 226 23.63 16.55 0.88
N TRP A 227 22.84 17.50 1.37
CA TRP A 227 21.39 17.54 1.18
C TRP A 227 20.96 18.91 0.66
N TYR A 228 19.88 18.94 -0.11
CA TYR A 228 19.27 20.15 -0.66
C TYR A 228 17.78 20.18 -0.29
N GLU A 229 17.28 21.29 0.24
CA GLU A 229 15.85 21.46 0.45
C GLU A 229 15.13 21.49 -0.91
N PHE A 230 14.04 20.73 -1.03
CA PHE A 230 13.17 20.75 -2.20
C PHE A 230 11.90 21.58 -1.90
N PRO A 231 11.46 22.47 -2.80
CA PRO A 231 11.98 22.72 -4.15
C PRO A 231 13.03 23.84 -4.24
N SER A 232 13.41 24.48 -3.13
CA SER A 232 14.25 25.70 -3.14
C SER A 232 15.66 25.49 -3.67
N GLY A 233 16.19 24.26 -3.58
CA GLY A 233 17.56 23.91 -3.92
C GLY A 233 18.59 24.40 -2.89
N VAL A 234 18.17 24.92 -1.74
CA VAL A 234 19.07 25.43 -0.71
C VAL A 234 19.83 24.27 -0.08
N LYS A 235 21.17 24.34 -0.10
CA LYS A 235 22.04 23.33 0.50
C LYS A 235 21.89 23.34 2.03
N VAL A 236 21.59 22.19 2.60
CA VAL A 236 21.47 21.97 4.04
C VAL A 236 22.79 21.43 4.58
N LYS A 237 23.30 22.07 5.64
CA LYS A 237 24.50 21.61 6.33
C LYS A 237 24.15 20.42 7.21
N ALA A 238 24.40 19.20 6.73
CA ALA A 238 24.19 17.98 7.49
C ALA A 238 25.52 17.40 8.02
N VAL A 239 25.54 17.08 9.31
CA VAL A 239 26.68 16.44 9.99
C VAL A 239 26.24 15.15 10.69
N GLY A 240 25.15 14.52 10.23
CA GLY A 240 24.59 13.33 10.88
C GLY A 240 24.00 13.66 12.26
N VAL A 241 23.17 14.71 12.33
CA VAL A 241 22.61 15.24 13.56
C VAL A 241 21.09 15.38 13.48
N PHE A 242 20.44 15.30 14.64
CA PHE A 242 19.07 15.76 14.78
C PHE A 242 19.02 17.28 14.66
N THR A 243 18.03 17.77 13.91
CA THR A 243 17.81 19.18 13.62
C THR A 243 16.33 19.48 13.77
N ASP A 244 16.01 20.61 14.40
CA ASP A 244 14.65 21.13 14.41
C ASP A 244 14.38 21.83 13.07
N LEU A 245 13.50 21.25 12.27
CA LEU A 245 13.11 21.77 10.97
C LEU A 245 11.81 22.54 11.08
N TYR A 246 11.75 23.73 10.49
CA TYR A 246 10.50 24.49 10.39
C TYR A 246 9.51 23.77 9.46
N ALA A 247 8.30 23.52 9.96
CA ALA A 247 7.23 22.76 9.30
C ALA A 247 5.86 23.37 9.63
N PRO A 248 5.54 24.58 9.11
CA PRO A 248 4.20 25.14 9.20
C PRO A 248 3.18 24.27 8.45
N LEU A 249 1.89 24.58 8.60
CA LEU A 249 0.79 23.78 8.05
C LEU A 249 0.92 23.50 6.54
N GLU A 250 1.49 24.45 5.80
CA GLU A 250 1.63 24.40 4.35
C GLU A 250 2.94 23.74 3.88
N LYS A 251 3.77 23.21 4.81
CA LYS A 251 5.09 22.69 4.48
C LYS A 251 5.35 21.32 5.10
N ILE A 252 5.67 20.36 4.23
CA ILE A 252 6.39 19.15 4.57
C ILE A 252 7.88 19.31 4.22
N ASN A 253 8.78 18.81 5.07
CA ASN A 253 10.21 18.89 4.80
C ASN A 253 10.64 17.76 3.87
N VAL A 254 11.13 18.13 2.69
CA VAL A 254 11.66 17.21 1.67
C VAL A 254 13.08 17.64 1.32
N HIS A 255 14.01 16.69 1.34
CA HIS A 255 15.40 16.93 1.00
C HIS A 255 15.88 15.97 -0.08
N VAL A 256 16.61 16.50 -1.07
CA VAL A 256 17.28 15.70 -2.09
C VAL A 256 18.74 15.50 -1.70
N ARG A 257 19.20 14.25 -1.72
CA ARG A 257 20.58 13.86 -1.45
C ARG A 257 21.47 14.22 -2.63
N GLY A 258 22.63 14.81 -2.35
CA GLY A 258 23.68 15.04 -3.33
C GLY A 258 24.23 13.73 -3.89
N GLY A 259 24.65 13.73 -5.15
CA GLY A 259 25.10 12.55 -5.88
C GLY A 259 24.02 11.90 -6.75
N PHE A 260 22.79 12.43 -6.76
CA PHE A 260 21.65 11.84 -7.45
C PHE A 260 21.09 12.77 -8.53
N ILE A 261 20.74 12.17 -9.67
CA ILE A 261 19.93 12.79 -10.73
C ILE A 261 18.53 12.18 -10.62
N ILE A 262 17.52 13.03 -10.43
CA ILE A 262 16.12 12.61 -10.32
C ILE A 262 15.40 13.04 -11.60
N PRO A 263 14.94 12.09 -12.44
CA PRO A 263 14.05 12.41 -13.53
C PRO A 263 12.67 12.78 -12.96
N MET A 264 12.14 13.90 -13.44
CA MET A 264 10.83 14.43 -13.09
C MET A 264 10.07 14.70 -14.37
N GLN A 265 8.75 14.81 -14.27
CA GLN A 265 7.89 15.21 -15.37
C GLN A 265 7.06 16.41 -14.94
N ILE A 266 6.79 17.35 -15.85
CA ILE A 266 5.91 18.48 -15.54
C ILE A 266 4.55 17.92 -15.13
N PRO A 267 4.00 18.29 -13.95
CA PRO A 267 2.79 17.69 -13.43
C PRO A 267 1.58 18.05 -14.30
N GLY A 268 0.59 17.15 -14.33
CA GLY A 268 -0.74 17.36 -14.87
C GLY A 268 -1.81 17.16 -13.80
N SER A 269 -3.08 17.31 -14.15
CA SER A 269 -4.19 17.02 -13.24
C SER A 269 -4.38 15.52 -12.94
N ASN A 270 -3.75 14.65 -13.71
CA ASN A 270 -3.61 13.22 -13.47
C ASN A 270 -2.36 12.70 -14.19
N LEU A 271 -2.01 11.44 -13.95
CA LEU A 271 -0.83 10.82 -14.53
C LEU A 271 -0.94 10.61 -16.03
N MET A 272 -2.12 10.30 -16.56
CA MET A 272 -2.35 10.20 -18.02
C MET A 272 -1.97 11.47 -18.76
N ILE A 273 -2.33 12.64 -18.22
CA ILE A 273 -1.92 13.93 -18.77
C ILE A 273 -0.43 14.16 -18.52
N SER A 274 0.06 13.90 -17.30
CA SER A 274 1.45 14.16 -16.95
C SER A 274 2.43 13.38 -17.82
N ARG A 275 2.09 12.14 -18.23
CA ARG A 275 2.92 11.27 -19.09
C ARG A 275 3.23 11.88 -20.46
N GLY A 276 2.36 12.76 -20.95
CA GLY A 276 2.57 13.50 -22.20
C GLY A 276 3.40 14.77 -22.05
N ASN A 277 3.72 15.18 -20.82
CA ASN A 277 4.43 16.42 -20.56
C ASN A 277 5.96 16.26 -20.65
N PRO A 278 6.70 17.36 -20.86
CA PRO A 278 8.16 17.33 -20.87
C PRO A 278 8.79 16.79 -19.58
N PHE A 279 9.89 16.06 -19.74
CA PHE A 279 10.76 15.68 -18.64
C PHE A 279 11.65 16.84 -18.20
N THR A 280 11.96 16.86 -16.91
CA THR A 280 12.96 17.71 -16.27
C THR A 280 13.92 16.83 -15.48
N LEU A 281 15.21 17.17 -15.47
CA LEU A 281 16.18 16.50 -14.61
C LEU A 281 16.56 17.42 -13.45
N LEU A 282 16.33 16.95 -12.22
CA LEU A 282 16.88 17.59 -11.03
C LEU A 282 18.24 16.96 -10.74
N ILE A 283 19.30 17.77 -10.81
CA ILE A 283 20.69 17.32 -10.60
C ILE A 283 21.16 17.86 -9.25
N ALA A 284 21.19 16.99 -8.23
CA ALA A 284 21.74 17.31 -6.92
C ALA A 284 23.20 16.87 -6.85
N GLN A 285 24.14 17.82 -6.90
CA GLN A 285 25.56 17.51 -6.90
C GLN A 285 26.04 16.97 -5.54
N SER A 286 26.93 15.98 -5.57
CA SER A 286 27.64 15.52 -4.38
C SER A 286 28.72 16.52 -3.94
N ALA A 287 29.40 16.23 -2.83
CA ALA A 287 30.56 17.02 -2.39
C ALA A 287 31.71 17.03 -3.41
N SER A 288 31.80 16.03 -4.28
CA SER A 288 32.78 15.93 -5.36
C SER A 288 32.20 16.35 -6.72
N GLU A 289 31.10 17.11 -6.73
CA GLU A 289 30.45 17.66 -7.93
C GLU A 289 29.91 16.64 -8.94
N ASN A 290 29.81 15.36 -8.55
CA ASN A 290 29.24 14.29 -9.37
C ASN A 290 27.78 14.03 -9.01
N ALA A 291 27.00 13.52 -9.97
CA ALA A 291 25.66 12.98 -9.73
C ALA A 291 25.34 11.87 -10.75
N THR A 292 24.56 10.88 -10.34
CA THR A 292 24.12 9.77 -11.20
C THR A 292 22.64 9.46 -10.99
N GLY A 293 21.96 8.95 -12.01
CA GLY A 293 20.55 8.55 -11.93
C GLY A 293 20.16 7.74 -13.15
N ASN A 294 19.04 7.05 -13.06
CA ASN A 294 18.48 6.24 -14.14
C ASN A 294 17.00 6.58 -14.29
N LEU A 295 16.48 6.42 -15.51
CA LEU A 295 15.04 6.52 -15.82
C LEU A 295 14.63 5.21 -16.48
N PHE A 296 13.62 4.57 -15.91
CA PHE A 296 12.87 3.51 -16.57
C PHE A 296 11.60 4.12 -17.17
N TRP A 297 11.28 3.77 -18.41
CA TRP A 297 10.09 4.27 -19.10
C TRP A 297 9.58 3.25 -20.11
N ASP A 298 8.34 2.81 -19.92
CA ASP A 298 7.57 1.92 -20.78
C ASP A 298 6.21 2.57 -21.12
N ASP A 299 5.26 1.80 -21.65
CA ASP A 299 3.91 2.29 -21.92
C ASP A 299 3.09 2.58 -20.64
N GLY A 300 3.54 2.04 -19.51
CA GLY A 300 3.00 2.23 -18.17
C GLY A 300 1.79 1.36 -17.85
N ASP A 301 1.48 0.33 -18.64
CA ASP A 301 0.27 -0.49 -18.44
C ASP A 301 0.42 -1.97 -18.85
N THR A 302 1.20 -2.27 -19.90
CA THR A 302 1.26 -3.63 -20.44
C THR A 302 2.00 -4.60 -19.51
N ILE A 303 1.40 -5.76 -19.26
CA ILE A 303 1.99 -6.83 -18.43
C ILE A 303 2.85 -7.75 -19.29
N GLY A 304 4.12 -7.96 -18.91
CA GLY A 304 4.97 -9.04 -19.42
C GLY A 304 5.83 -8.71 -20.65
N GLU A 305 6.06 -7.43 -20.94
CA GLU A 305 7.06 -6.98 -21.92
C GLU A 305 8.49 -6.92 -21.35
#